data_AF-A0A2M8BIS6-F1
#
_entry.id   AF-A0A2M8BIS6-F1
#
_cell.length_a   1.000
_cell.length_b   1.000
_cell.length_c   1.000
_cell.angle_alpha   90.00
_cell.angle_beta   90.00
_cell.angle_gamma   90.00
#
_symmetry.space_group_name_H-M   'P 1'
#
loop_
_entity.id
_entity.type
_entity.pdbx_description
1 polymer ?
#
loop_
_entity_poly.entity_id
_entity_poly.type
_entity_poly.pdbx_seq_one_letter_code
_entity_poly.pdbx_strand_id
1 'polypeptide(L)'
;MRSLLFACVLMLSLVASGSVAPGTLFAGDQPQLSKKEMKKLVKRVDQSLKNTDKVIKYAAKAAQEGGSLKGRLRNAIVHQRAARAALKGEKFRVAIRLTLEARSLAGHVIKGNKAKKIDEQEPTAAETTDAEGVLEEETESLLKASELVVPDEETVTNDIEAVKEPSAADATAEEP
;
A
#
# COMPACT_ATOMS: atom_id res chain seq x y z
N MET A 1 47.37 -20.60 1.43
CA MET A 1 47.17 -19.88 2.71
C MET A 1 45.69 -19.51 2.81
N ARG A 2 44.97 -20.01 3.85
CA ARG A 2 43.57 -19.74 4.24
C ARG A 2 42.51 -20.19 3.19
N SER A 3 42.03 -21.43 3.10
CA SER A 3 41.38 -22.30 4.09
C SER A 3 40.35 -21.61 4.99
N LEU A 4 39.15 -22.20 4.99
CA LEU A 4 38.20 -22.34 6.11
C LEU A 4 37.09 -21.28 6.27
N LEU A 5 35.86 -21.84 6.27
CA LEU A 5 34.70 -21.47 7.11
C LEU A 5 33.80 -20.33 6.62
N PHE A 6 32.78 -20.69 5.84
CA PHE A 6 31.41 -20.16 6.07
C PHE A 6 30.39 -21.30 5.91
N ALA A 7 30.58 -22.33 6.73
CA ALA A 7 29.58 -23.34 7.06
C ALA A 7 29.10 -23.03 8.48
N CYS A 8 28.09 -22.17 8.58
CA CYS A 8 27.32 -21.79 9.78
C CYS A 8 26.45 -20.62 9.30
N VAL A 9 25.13 -20.63 9.27
CA VAL A 9 24.23 -21.08 10.32
C VAL A 9 22.93 -21.52 9.64
N LEU A 10 22.78 -22.84 9.54
CA LEU A 10 21.53 -23.51 9.27
C LEU A 10 20.75 -23.53 10.59
N MET A 11 20.29 -22.36 11.06
CA MET A 11 19.28 -22.28 12.11
C MET A 11 17.92 -22.31 11.44
N LEU A 12 17.55 -23.54 11.13
CA LEU A 12 16.23 -24.00 10.80
C LEU A 12 15.32 -23.74 12.01
N SER A 13 14.88 -22.49 12.17
CA SER A 13 13.79 -22.14 13.07
C SER A 13 12.52 -22.75 12.49
N LEU A 14 12.29 -24.01 12.83
CA LEU A 14 11.03 -24.70 12.68
C LEU A 14 10.01 -24.04 13.60
N VAL A 15 9.61 -22.82 13.27
CA VAL A 15 8.38 -22.23 13.81
C VAL A 15 7.27 -23.08 13.20
N ALA A 16 6.76 -23.99 14.02
CA ALA A 16 5.49 -24.65 13.79
C ALA A 16 4.42 -23.57 13.72
N SER A 17 4.25 -23.01 12.52
CA SER A 17 3.12 -22.17 12.16
C SER A 17 1.89 -23.01 12.43
N GLY A 18 1.25 -22.75 13.57
CA GLY A 18 -0.06 -23.26 13.88
C GLY A 18 -0.93 -23.04 12.65
N SER A 19 -1.38 -24.15 12.06
CA SER A 19 -2.38 -24.15 11.01
C SER A 19 -3.67 -23.65 11.66
N VAL A 20 -3.78 -22.33 11.80
CA VAL A 20 -5.05 -21.68 11.99
C VAL A 20 -5.77 -21.97 10.68
N ALA A 21 -6.62 -23.00 10.68
CA ALA A 21 -7.54 -23.25 9.60
C ALA A 21 -8.19 -21.89 9.31
N PRO A 22 -8.02 -21.33 8.10
CA PRO A 22 -8.58 -20.03 7.78
C PRO A 22 -10.08 -20.12 8.00
N GLY A 23 -10.50 -19.56 9.14
CA GLY A 23 -11.87 -19.56 9.60
C GLY A 23 -12.73 -19.00 8.49
N THR A 24 -13.69 -19.81 8.08
CA THR A 24 -14.71 -19.59 7.06
C THR A 24 -15.71 -18.50 7.46
N LEU A 25 -15.27 -17.45 8.14
CA LEU A 25 -16.11 -16.34 8.63
C LEU A 25 -16.34 -15.24 7.60
N PHE A 26 -15.76 -15.37 6.40
CA PHE A 26 -16.05 -14.50 5.25
C PHE A 26 -16.47 -15.31 4.02
N ALA A 27 -17.28 -16.35 4.21
CA ALA A 27 -18.17 -16.83 3.15
C ALA A 27 -19.35 -15.84 2.98
N GLY A 28 -19.04 -14.54 2.92
CA GLY A 28 -19.98 -13.56 2.38
C GLY A 28 -20.26 -13.99 0.96
N ASP A 29 -21.54 -14.10 0.63
CA ASP A 29 -22.10 -14.60 -0.62
C ASP A 29 -21.45 -13.87 -1.81
N GLN A 30 -20.28 -14.35 -2.27
CA GLN A 30 -19.59 -13.76 -3.41
C GLN A 30 -20.51 -14.06 -4.59
N PRO A 31 -21.07 -13.03 -5.25
CA PRO A 31 -21.99 -13.26 -6.34
C PRO A 31 -21.29 -14.16 -7.35
N GLN A 32 -21.86 -15.35 -7.58
CA GLN A 32 -21.29 -16.29 -8.52
C GLN A 32 -21.42 -15.70 -9.92
N LEU A 33 -20.42 -14.93 -10.33
CA LEU A 33 -20.35 -14.33 -11.64
C LEU A 33 -20.33 -15.44 -12.69
N SER A 34 -21.12 -15.27 -13.74
CA SER A 34 -21.06 -16.21 -14.86
C SER A 34 -19.65 -16.23 -15.46
N LYS A 35 -19.23 -17.37 -16.01
CA LYS A 35 -17.92 -17.49 -16.70
C LYS A 35 -17.70 -16.39 -17.75
N LYS A 36 -18.79 -15.95 -18.40
CA LYS A 36 -18.79 -14.88 -19.40
C LYS A 36 -18.50 -13.51 -18.76
N GLU A 37 -19.10 -13.20 -17.62
CA GLU A 37 -18.86 -11.97 -16.88
C GLU A 37 -17.45 -11.95 -16.30
N MET A 38 -16.98 -13.06 -15.73
CA MET A 38 -15.63 -13.16 -15.20
C MET A 38 -14.58 -12.90 -16.30
N LYS A 39 -14.75 -13.48 -17.49
CA LYS A 39 -13.87 -13.21 -18.64
C LYS A 39 -13.88 -11.74 -19.06
N LYS A 40 -15.05 -11.09 -19.05
CA LYS A 40 -15.18 -9.65 -19.35
C LYS A 40 -14.48 -8.80 -18.28
N LEU A 41 -14.63 -9.16 -17.01
CA LEU A 41 -14.02 -8.46 -15.89
C LEU A 41 -12.49 -8.55 -15.95
N VAL A 42 -11.95 -9.76 -16.14
CA VAL A 42 -10.50 -9.98 -16.34
C VAL A 42 -9.95 -9.10 -17.46
N LYS A 43 -10.65 -9.06 -18.61
CA LYS A 43 -10.22 -8.23 -19.75
C LYS A 43 -10.24 -6.72 -19.41
N ARG A 44 -11.23 -6.26 -18.64
CA ARG A 44 -11.30 -4.86 -18.17
C ARG A 44 -10.16 -4.53 -17.21
N VAL A 45 -9.92 -5.38 -16.21
CA VAL A 45 -8.82 -5.18 -15.24
C VAL A 45 -7.47 -5.21 -15.93
N ASP A 46 -7.24 -6.15 -16.85
CA ASP A 46 -5.99 -6.22 -17.64
C ASP A 46 -5.76 -4.95 -18.49
N GLN A 47 -6.83 -4.43 -19.11
CA GLN A 47 -6.74 -3.17 -19.85
C GLN A 47 -6.40 -1.98 -18.93
N SER A 48 -7.03 -1.91 -17.76
CA SER A 48 -6.76 -0.86 -16.76
C SER A 48 -5.31 -0.92 -16.26
N LEU A 49 -4.78 -2.12 -16.00
CA LEU A 49 -3.37 -2.32 -15.64
C LEU A 49 -2.42 -1.82 -16.74
N LYS A 50 -2.69 -2.15 -18.01
CA LYS A 50 -1.88 -1.69 -19.16
C LYS A 50 -1.91 -0.17 -19.32
N ASN A 51 -3.07 0.45 -19.09
CA ASN A 51 -3.19 1.90 -19.13
C ASN A 51 -2.38 2.54 -17.99
N THR A 52 -2.51 2.02 -16.78
CA THR A 52 -1.77 2.51 -15.60
C THR A 52 -0.26 2.34 -15.74
N ASP A 53 0.22 1.27 -16.39
CA ASP A 53 1.63 1.11 -16.74
C ASP A 53 2.18 2.25 -17.59
N LYS A 54 1.39 2.74 -18.56
CA LYS A 54 1.79 3.89 -19.39
C LYS A 54 1.92 5.14 -18.52
N VAL A 55 0.94 5.40 -17.66
CA VAL A 55 0.95 6.56 -16.73
C VAL A 55 2.16 6.51 -15.80
N ILE A 56 2.49 5.35 -15.24
CA ILE A 56 3.68 5.18 -14.38
C ILE A 56 4.98 5.44 -15.17
N LYS A 57 5.09 4.96 -16.42
CA LYS A 57 6.25 5.25 -17.27
C LYS A 57 6.42 6.74 -17.53
N TYR A 58 5.32 7.45 -17.74
CA TYR A 58 5.35 8.91 -17.89
C TYR A 58 5.71 9.63 -16.60
N ALA A 59 5.11 9.23 -15.48
CA ALA A 59 5.46 9.74 -14.15
C ALA A 59 6.94 9.53 -13.83
N ALA A 60 7.53 8.41 -14.27
CA ALA A 60 8.95 8.13 -14.12
C ALA A 60 9.82 9.13 -14.90
N LYS A 61 9.47 9.45 -16.15
CA LYS A 61 10.15 10.49 -16.94
C LYS A 61 10.03 11.87 -16.27
N ALA A 62 8.83 12.24 -15.85
CA ALA A 62 8.60 13.50 -15.14
C ALA A 62 9.41 13.61 -13.84
N ALA A 63 9.53 12.52 -13.08
CA ALA A 63 10.35 12.47 -11.86
C ALA A 63 11.86 12.49 -12.14
N GLN A 64 12.30 12.00 -13.30
CA GLN A 64 13.70 12.09 -13.74
C GLN A 64 14.07 13.54 -14.09
N GLU A 65 13.19 14.24 -14.81
CA GLU A 65 13.40 15.64 -15.22
C GLU A 65 13.27 16.61 -14.04
N GLY A 66 12.22 16.46 -13.21
CA GLY A 66 11.95 17.37 -12.09
C GLY A 66 12.66 17.01 -10.77
N GLY A 67 13.21 15.80 -10.66
CA GLY A 67 13.97 15.35 -9.49
C GLY A 67 13.16 15.12 -8.19
N SER A 68 11.87 15.49 -8.17
CA SER A 68 11.02 15.45 -6.97
C SER A 68 10.05 14.26 -6.95
N LEU A 69 9.48 13.97 -5.78
CA LEU A 69 8.41 12.97 -5.57
C LEU A 69 8.76 11.51 -5.93
N LYS A 70 10.06 11.14 -5.93
CA LYS A 70 10.54 9.76 -6.19
C LYS A 70 9.93 8.72 -5.24
N GLY A 71 9.64 9.09 -3.99
CA GLY A 71 8.98 8.21 -3.02
C GLY A 71 7.55 7.82 -3.45
N ARG A 72 6.76 8.78 -3.93
CA ARG A 72 5.40 8.53 -4.45
C ARG A 72 5.43 7.65 -5.69
N LEU A 73 6.41 7.85 -6.57
CA LEU A 73 6.60 6.99 -7.74
C LEU A 73 6.92 5.54 -7.33
N ARG A 74 7.78 5.33 -6.34
CA ARG A 74 8.07 3.99 -5.80
C ARG A 74 6.80 3.33 -5.27
N ASN A 75 6.00 4.05 -4.50
CA ASN A 75 4.72 3.53 -3.99
C ASN A 75 3.77 3.17 -5.14
N ALA A 76 3.63 4.02 -6.16
CA ALA A 76 2.81 3.73 -7.34
C ALA A 76 3.22 2.40 -8.03
N ILE A 77 4.53 2.15 -8.15
CA ILE A 77 5.07 0.89 -8.71
C ILE A 77 4.73 -0.30 -7.81
N VAL A 78 4.82 -0.14 -6.49
CA VAL A 78 4.47 -1.18 -5.51
C VAL A 78 2.99 -1.55 -5.61
N HIS A 79 2.08 -0.57 -5.62
CA HIS A 79 0.65 -0.81 -5.80
C HIS A 79 0.34 -1.49 -7.14
N GLN A 80 0.99 -1.08 -8.24
CA GLN A 80 0.82 -1.72 -9.54
C GLN A 80 1.30 -3.18 -9.56
N ARG A 81 2.41 -3.49 -8.87
CA ARG A 81 2.87 -4.88 -8.72
C ARG A 81 1.90 -5.71 -7.89
N ALA A 82 1.40 -5.15 -6.78
CA ALA A 82 0.39 -5.79 -5.95
C ALA A 82 -0.92 -6.03 -6.71
N ALA A 83 -1.35 -5.08 -7.55
CA ALA A 83 -2.53 -5.23 -8.40
C ALA A 83 -2.41 -6.42 -9.37
N ARG A 84 -1.23 -6.60 -9.99
CA ARG A 84 -0.96 -7.77 -10.85
C ARG A 84 -0.97 -9.09 -10.07
N ALA A 85 -0.44 -9.09 -8.85
CA ALA A 85 -0.49 -10.26 -7.98
C ALA A 85 -1.93 -10.60 -7.57
N ALA A 86 -2.73 -9.59 -7.23
CA ALA A 86 -4.16 -9.74 -6.91
C ALA A 86 -4.95 -10.30 -8.11
N LEU A 87 -4.67 -9.84 -9.33
CA LEU A 87 -5.31 -10.36 -10.55
C LEU A 87 -5.00 -11.86 -10.76
N LYS A 88 -3.76 -12.29 -10.52
CA LYS A 88 -3.37 -13.71 -10.59
C LYS A 88 -4.07 -14.58 -9.55
N GLY A 89 -4.36 -14.00 -8.38
CA GLY A 89 -5.13 -14.66 -7.33
C GLY A 89 -6.64 -14.52 -7.48
N GLU A 90 -7.13 -14.08 -8.65
CA GLU A 90 -8.56 -13.86 -8.95
C GLU A 90 -9.26 -12.86 -8.01
N LYS A 91 -8.49 -12.03 -7.30
CA LYS A 91 -8.99 -10.97 -6.42
C LYS A 91 -9.24 -9.69 -7.22
N PHE A 92 -10.22 -9.73 -8.12
CA PHE A 92 -10.46 -8.65 -9.10
C PHE A 92 -10.75 -7.28 -8.46
N ARG A 93 -11.56 -7.26 -7.39
CA ARG A 93 -11.88 -6.02 -6.64
C ARG A 93 -10.63 -5.36 -6.08
N VAL A 94 -9.78 -6.15 -5.42
CA VAL A 94 -8.50 -5.69 -4.86
C VAL A 94 -7.57 -5.21 -5.97
N ALA A 95 -7.53 -5.90 -7.11
CA ALA A 95 -6.73 -5.49 -8.26
C ALA A 95 -7.16 -4.13 -8.82
N ILE A 96 -8.47 -3.87 -8.93
CA ILE A 96 -9.00 -2.58 -9.39
C ILE A 96 -8.60 -1.46 -8.42
N ARG A 97 -8.84 -1.65 -7.10
CA ARG A 97 -8.52 -0.64 -6.09
C ARG A 97 -7.04 -0.27 -6.10
N LEU A 98 -6.15 -1.27 -6.10
CA LEU A 98 -4.71 -1.05 -6.16
C LEU A 98 -4.28 -0.36 -7.47
N THR A 99 -4.97 -0.62 -8.58
CA THR A 99 -4.72 0.07 -9.86
C THR A 99 -5.11 1.55 -9.79
N LEU A 100 -6.24 1.87 -9.16
CA LEU A 100 -6.68 3.26 -8.95
C LEU A 100 -5.72 4.02 -8.02
N GLU A 101 -5.29 3.41 -6.92
CA GLU A 101 -4.28 3.96 -6.00
C GLU A 101 -2.96 4.24 -6.74
N ALA A 102 -2.48 3.29 -7.55
CA ALA A 102 -1.28 3.45 -8.37
C ALA A 102 -1.40 4.62 -9.36
N ARG A 103 -2.54 4.74 -10.03
CA ARG A 103 -2.83 5.82 -10.99
C ARG A 103 -2.88 7.19 -10.29
N SER A 104 -3.52 7.28 -9.13
CA SER A 104 -3.58 8.50 -8.33
C SER A 104 -2.18 8.98 -7.91
N LEU A 105 -1.37 8.07 -7.35
CA LEU A 105 0.01 8.38 -6.96
C LEU A 105 0.87 8.82 -8.15
N ALA A 106 0.75 8.16 -9.30
CA ALA A 106 1.44 8.55 -10.52
C ALA A 106 1.00 9.93 -11.03
N GLY A 107 -0.32 10.22 -11.00
CA GLY A 107 -0.87 11.53 -11.35
C GLY A 107 -0.34 12.65 -10.45
N HIS A 108 -0.18 12.40 -9.15
CA HIS A 108 0.46 13.36 -8.24
C HIS A 108 1.92 13.67 -8.63
N VAL A 109 2.67 12.66 -9.06
CA VAL A 109 4.06 12.85 -9.52
C VAL A 109 4.13 13.68 -10.80
N ILE A 110 3.23 13.44 -11.75
CA ILE A 110 3.13 14.19 -13.01
C ILE A 110 2.79 15.66 -12.72
N LYS A 111 1.73 15.89 -11.93
CA LYS A 111 1.28 17.24 -11.53
C LYS A 111 2.36 17.99 -10.76
N GLY A 112 3.04 17.33 -9.81
CA GLY A 112 4.05 17.96 -8.96
C GLY A 112 5.32 18.37 -9.72
N ASN A 113 5.71 17.64 -10.76
CA ASN A 113 6.89 17.96 -11.58
C ASN A 113 6.57 18.87 -12.78
N LYS A 114 5.36 19.44 -12.87
CA LYS A 114 4.91 20.33 -13.97
C LYS A 114 5.12 19.73 -15.37
N ALA A 115 5.13 18.40 -15.50
CA ALA A 115 5.22 17.77 -16.80
C ALA A 115 3.97 18.13 -17.62
N LYS A 116 4.13 18.32 -18.94
CA LYS A 116 2.98 18.52 -19.84
C LYS A 116 1.98 17.38 -19.58
N LYS A 117 0.73 17.75 -19.25
CA LYS A 117 -0.36 16.79 -19.14
C LYS A 117 -0.33 15.94 -20.41
N ILE A 118 -0.18 14.63 -20.26
CA ILE A 118 -0.64 13.71 -21.29
C ILE A 118 -2.15 13.92 -21.35
N ASP A 119 -2.75 13.81 -22.52
CA ASP A 119 -4.20 13.66 -22.63
C ASP A 119 -4.58 12.37 -21.89
N GLU A 120 -4.72 12.52 -20.57
CA GLU A 120 -5.18 11.49 -19.67
C GLU A 120 -6.63 11.25 -20.08
N GLN A 121 -6.91 10.04 -20.57
CA GLN A 121 -8.23 9.48 -20.35
C GLN A 121 -8.40 9.47 -18.84
N GLU A 122 -9.13 10.45 -18.31
CA GLU A 122 -9.63 10.40 -16.95
C GLU A 122 -10.24 9.01 -16.74
N PRO A 123 -10.11 8.42 -15.54
CA PRO A 123 -10.79 7.16 -15.24
C PRO A 123 -12.26 7.35 -15.62
N THR A 124 -12.67 6.71 -16.72
CA THR A 124 -14.05 6.81 -17.20
C THR A 124 -14.94 6.35 -16.08
N ALA A 125 -16.08 7.00 -15.83
CA ALA A 125 -16.98 6.68 -14.71
C ALA A 125 -17.32 5.17 -14.58
N ALA A 126 -17.28 4.44 -15.70
CA ALA A 126 -17.44 2.99 -15.74
C ALA A 126 -16.34 2.17 -15.01
N GLU A 127 -15.17 2.74 -14.73
CA GLU A 127 -14.09 2.09 -13.97
C GLU A 127 -14.21 2.35 -12.45
N THR A 128 -14.91 3.40 -12.03
CA THR A 128 -15.05 3.79 -10.61
C THR A 128 -16.32 3.24 -9.97
N THR A 129 -17.43 3.16 -10.71
CA THR A 129 -18.71 2.64 -10.19
C THR A 129 -18.64 1.18 -9.75
N ASP A 130 -17.79 0.36 -10.38
CA ASP A 130 -17.62 -1.06 -10.01
C ASP A 130 -16.80 -1.24 -8.71
N ALA A 131 -16.13 -0.19 -8.21
CA ALA A 131 -15.33 -0.21 -6.99
C ALA A 131 -16.04 0.38 -5.77
N GLU A 132 -16.97 1.33 -5.95
CA GLU A 132 -17.64 2.05 -4.86
C GLU A 132 -18.77 1.24 -4.21
N GLY A 133 -19.51 0.42 -4.95
CA GLY A 133 -20.69 -0.30 -4.42
C GLY A 133 -20.41 -1.40 -3.36
N VAL A 134 -19.18 -1.56 -2.88
CA VAL A 134 -18.79 -2.61 -1.90
C VAL A 134 -18.01 -2.02 -0.71
N LEU A 135 -17.56 -0.76 -0.78
CA LEU A 135 -16.69 -0.17 0.25
C LEU A 135 -17.44 0.21 1.53
N GLU A 136 -18.76 0.36 1.46
CA GLU A 136 -19.59 0.73 2.63
C GLU A 136 -19.82 -0.47 3.57
N GLU A 137 -19.90 -1.72 3.09
CA GLU A 137 -20.20 -2.86 3.96
C GLU A 137 -18.98 -3.42 4.74
N GLU A 138 -17.76 -3.34 4.18
CA GLU A 138 -16.56 -3.87 4.86
C GLU A 138 -15.92 -2.89 5.86
N THR A 139 -16.18 -1.58 5.73
CA THR A 139 -15.60 -0.58 6.66
C THR A 139 -16.45 -0.40 7.92
N GLU A 140 -17.77 -0.50 7.83
CA GLU A 140 -18.65 -0.49 9.02
C GLU A 140 -18.42 -1.71 9.91
N SER A 141 -18.18 -2.89 9.34
CA SER A 141 -17.94 -4.12 10.12
C SER A 141 -16.61 -4.11 10.88
N LEU A 142 -15.56 -3.46 10.35
CA LEU A 142 -14.28 -3.30 11.04
C LEU A 142 -14.30 -2.20 12.10
N LEU A 143 -15.07 -1.14 11.90
CA LEU A 143 -15.29 -0.11 12.92
C LEU A 143 -16.11 -0.66 14.10
N LYS A 144 -17.11 -1.51 13.84
CA LYS A 144 -17.91 -2.16 14.90
C LYS A 144 -17.12 -3.17 15.74
N ALA A 145 -16.08 -3.79 15.17
CA ALA A 145 -15.23 -4.74 15.91
C ALA A 145 -14.18 -4.05 16.79
N SER A 146 -13.87 -2.79 16.53
CA SER A 146 -12.92 -2.00 17.33
C SER A 146 -13.60 -1.19 18.45
N GLU A 147 -14.93 -1.08 18.45
CA GLU A 147 -15.71 -0.33 19.45
C GLU A 147 -16.03 -1.11 20.74
N LEU A 148 -15.63 -2.39 20.85
CA LEU A 148 -16.08 -3.27 21.95
C LEU A 148 -15.02 -3.63 23.01
N VAL A 149 -13.84 -3.01 23.01
CA VAL A 149 -12.85 -3.20 24.08
C VAL A 149 -12.17 -1.88 24.39
N VAL A 150 -12.90 -0.98 25.05
CA VAL A 150 -12.29 0.02 25.93
C VAL A 150 -12.18 -0.69 27.28
N PRO A 151 -11.01 -1.24 27.68
CA PRO A 151 -10.82 -1.63 29.06
C PRO A 151 -10.86 -0.34 29.89
N ASP A 152 -11.69 -0.33 30.93
CA ASP A 152 -11.77 0.76 31.89
C ASP A 152 -10.35 1.15 32.33
N GLU A 153 -9.94 2.38 32.00
CA GLU A 153 -8.66 2.93 32.44
C GLU A 153 -8.73 3.16 33.96
N GLU A 154 -8.24 2.18 34.73
CA GLU A 154 -7.73 2.46 36.06
C GLU A 154 -6.58 3.46 35.93
N THR A 155 -6.77 4.59 36.61
CA THR A 155 -5.89 5.74 36.71
C THR A 155 -4.47 5.35 37.13
N VAL A 156 -3.55 5.23 36.17
CA VAL A 156 -2.11 5.21 36.46
C VAL A 156 -1.61 6.65 36.50
N THR A 157 -1.68 7.26 37.68
CA THR A 157 -0.97 8.51 37.98
C THR A 157 0.53 8.24 37.96
N ASN A 158 1.16 8.39 36.81
CA ASN A 158 2.62 8.46 36.73
C ASN A 158 3.03 9.87 37.16
N ASP A 159 3.49 9.97 38.40
CA ASP A 159 4.31 11.08 38.89
C ASP A 159 5.56 11.21 38.00
N ILE A 160 5.49 12.11 37.03
CA ILE A 160 6.64 12.50 36.22
C ILE A 160 7.48 13.44 37.10
N GLU A 161 8.44 12.86 37.79
CA GLU A 161 9.52 13.60 38.45
C GLU A 161 10.23 14.48 37.42
N ALA A 162 10.31 15.77 37.75
CA ALA A 162 10.95 16.81 36.96
C ALA A 162 12.41 16.45 36.69
N VAL A 163 12.71 16.03 35.45
CA VAL A 163 14.07 15.89 34.96
C VAL A 163 14.64 17.29 34.76
N LYS A 164 15.41 17.70 35.77
CA LYS A 164 16.28 18.87 35.84
C LYS A 164 17.13 19.01 34.57
N GLU A 165 16.92 20.11 33.85
CA GLU A 165 17.75 20.52 32.71
C GLU A 165 19.21 20.69 33.14
N PRO A 166 20.19 20.03 32.48
CA PRO A 166 21.58 20.45 32.58
C PRO A 166 21.80 21.66 31.66
N SER A 167 21.74 22.84 32.27
CA SER A 167 22.42 24.04 31.79
C SER A 167 23.94 23.81 31.81
N ALA A 168 24.58 23.82 30.65
CA ALA A 168 26.03 23.98 30.49
C ALA A 168 26.23 24.77 29.19
N ALA A 169 26.51 26.07 29.28
CA ALA A 169 27.88 26.62 29.30
C ALA A 169 28.56 26.35 27.95
N ASP A 170 28.51 27.28 27.01
CA ASP A 170 29.46 28.40 26.88
C ASP A 170 30.91 27.90 26.79
N ALA A 171 31.39 27.82 25.55
CA ALA A 171 32.80 27.71 25.22
C ALA A 171 33.04 28.37 23.87
N THR A 172 33.16 29.70 23.93
CA THR A 172 33.90 30.51 22.98
C THR A 172 35.37 30.08 23.03
N ALA A 173 35.93 29.71 21.88
CA ALA A 173 37.36 29.68 21.66
C ALA A 173 37.63 30.09 20.20
N GLU A 174 37.88 31.38 20.03
CA GLU A 174 38.77 31.90 18.99
C GLU A 174 40.12 31.18 19.10
N GLU A 175 40.75 30.89 17.95
CA GLU A 175 42.20 31.08 17.77
C GLU A 175 42.55 30.95 16.25
N PRO A 176 43.75 31.42 15.83
CA PRO A 176 43.94 32.42 14.76
C PRO A 176 44.07 31.93 13.32
#